data_AF-A0A955DAI1-F1
#
_entry.id   AF-A0A955DAI1-F1
#
_cell.length_a   1.000
_cell.length_b   1.000
_cell.length_c   1.000
_cell.angle_alpha   90.00
_cell.angle_beta   90.00
_cell.angle_gamma   90.00
#
_symmetry.space_group_name_H-M   'P 1'
#
loop_
_entity.id
_entity.type
_entity.pdbx_description
1 polymer ?
#
loop_
_entity_poly.entity_id
_entity_poly.type
_entity_poly.pdbx_seq_one_letter_code
_entity_poly.pdbx_strand_id
1 'polypeptide(L)'
;PGTSQQDARFFRDGIVEDWRVIDRLPLAGTPGGGEPGQAWTALFIDTPVFLDRLLADLRAAGVEFVERAFHRAEQIADLPEPAVVNCLGLGAREVWNDAAMLPVRGHLIHVRPQPIDYIYHAHYTYMFPRASALVVGGSYEEGVEDPRVDESIWRGILRKHRQAHGIDDS
;
A
#
# COMPACT_ATOMS: atom_id res chain seq x y z
N PRO A 1 -16.59 -7.83 7.86
CA PRO A 1 -15.42 -6.93 8.05
C PRO A 1 -14.14 -7.76 8.16
N GLY A 2 -13.36 -7.82 7.07
CA GLY A 2 -12.16 -8.63 7.01
C GLY A 2 -11.10 -8.13 7.99
N THR A 3 -10.77 -8.95 8.99
CA THR A 3 -9.55 -8.73 9.77
C THR A 3 -8.37 -8.92 8.83
N SER A 4 -7.61 -7.86 8.57
CA SER A 4 -6.27 -7.96 7.98
C SER A 4 -5.33 -8.63 8.99
N GLN A 5 -5.59 -9.89 9.32
CA GLN A 5 -4.61 -10.70 10.04
C GLN A 5 -3.50 -10.98 9.04
N GLN A 6 -2.32 -10.45 9.32
CA GLN A 6 -1.13 -10.91 8.63
C GLN A 6 -1.04 -12.42 8.82
N ASP A 7 -0.76 -13.13 7.74
CA ASP A 7 -0.77 -14.58 7.75
C ASP A 7 0.20 -15.12 8.80
N ALA A 8 -0.29 -15.94 9.73
CA ALA A 8 0.52 -16.53 10.78
C ALA A 8 1.71 -17.35 10.23
N ARG A 9 1.70 -17.74 8.95
CA ARG A 9 2.84 -18.36 8.27
C ARG A 9 4.08 -17.47 8.20
N PHE A 10 3.94 -16.14 8.04
CA PHE A 10 5.09 -15.22 7.98
C PHE A 10 5.97 -15.29 9.24
N PHE A 11 5.35 -15.51 10.39
CA PHE A 11 6.00 -15.61 11.69
C PHE A 11 6.42 -17.03 12.07
N ARG A 12 5.81 -18.05 11.45
CA ARG A 12 6.06 -19.47 11.75
C ARG A 12 7.13 -20.10 10.88
N ASP A 13 7.29 -19.63 9.65
CA ASP A 13 8.15 -20.27 8.65
C ASP A 13 9.58 -19.68 8.63
N GLY A 14 9.94 -18.85 9.62
CA GLY A 14 11.29 -18.28 9.78
C GLY A 14 11.62 -17.11 8.85
N ILE A 15 10.63 -16.55 8.13
CA ILE A 15 10.84 -15.35 7.30
C ILE A 15 11.08 -14.12 8.19
N VAL A 16 10.39 -14.05 9.33
CA VAL A 16 10.59 -13.03 10.36
C VAL A 16 10.95 -13.75 11.65
N GLU A 17 12.21 -13.66 12.07
CA GLU A 17 12.72 -14.41 13.23
C GLU A 17 12.70 -13.60 14.53
N ASP A 18 12.73 -12.27 14.45
CA ASP A 18 12.85 -11.37 15.59
C ASP A 18 11.50 -10.85 16.11
N TRP A 19 10.39 -11.48 15.70
CA TRP A 19 9.07 -11.02 16.11
C TRP A 19 8.80 -11.28 17.59
N ARG A 20 8.08 -10.35 18.20
CA ARG A 20 7.64 -10.43 19.59
C ARG A 20 6.23 -9.88 19.76
N VAL A 21 5.53 -10.40 20.74
CA VAL A 21 4.32 -9.77 21.25
C VAL A 21 4.73 -8.56 22.08
N ILE A 22 4.03 -7.45 21.92
CA ILE A 22 4.12 -6.28 22.78
C ILE A 22 2.81 -6.13 23.54
N ASP A 23 2.90 -5.80 24.82
CA ASP A 23 1.71 -5.68 25.68
C ASP A 23 0.78 -4.55 25.22
N ARG A 24 1.34 -3.54 24.54
CA ARG A 24 0.60 -2.37 24.09
C ARG A 24 1.22 -1.71 22.86
N LEU A 25 0.41 -1.50 21.81
CA LEU A 25 0.79 -0.64 20.70
C LEU A 25 0.96 0.82 21.18
N PRO A 26 2.01 1.54 20.74
CA PRO A 26 2.28 2.92 21.15
C PRO A 26 1.37 3.94 20.44
N LEU A 27 0.09 3.60 20.24
CA LEU A 27 -0.93 4.40 19.58
C LEU A 27 -2.11 4.51 20.55
N ALA A 28 -2.33 5.67 21.19
CA ALA A 28 -3.27 5.74 22.32
C ALA A 28 -4.73 6.03 21.92
N GLY A 29 -4.97 6.52 20.71
CA GLY A 29 -6.27 7.09 20.31
C GLY A 29 -6.90 6.50 19.04
N THR A 30 -6.50 5.30 18.61
CA THR A 30 -7.07 4.65 17.42
C THR A 30 -7.72 3.31 17.75
N PRO A 31 -8.66 2.81 16.93
CA PRO A 31 -9.10 1.41 17.03
C PRO A 31 -7.88 0.47 16.98
N GLY A 32 -7.77 -0.48 17.91
CA GLY A 32 -6.60 -1.34 18.09
C GLY A 32 -5.39 -0.66 18.77
N GLY A 33 -5.44 0.65 18.98
CA GLY A 33 -4.43 1.39 19.73
C GLY A 33 -4.56 1.13 21.23
N GLY A 34 -3.43 0.91 21.90
CA GLY A 34 -3.43 0.56 23.31
C GLY A 34 -3.77 -0.92 23.59
N GLU A 35 -4.03 -1.72 22.56
CA GLU A 35 -4.19 -3.18 22.65
C GLU A 35 -2.82 -3.87 22.46
N PRO A 36 -2.67 -5.13 22.90
CA PRO A 36 -1.50 -5.93 22.57
C PRO A 36 -1.29 -6.03 21.07
N GLY A 37 -0.02 -6.05 20.64
CA GLY A 37 0.35 -6.09 19.24
C GLY A 37 1.56 -6.96 18.99
N GLN A 38 2.10 -6.84 17.78
CA GLN A 38 3.34 -7.52 17.38
C GLN A 38 4.34 -6.48 16.88
N ALA A 39 5.62 -6.73 17.15
CA ALA A 39 6.73 -5.92 16.67
C ALA A 39 7.82 -6.84 16.12
N TRP A 40 8.45 -6.42 15.03
CA TRP A 40 9.54 -7.13 14.36
C TRP A 40 10.31 -6.16 13.44
N THR A 41 11.46 -6.59 12.95
CA THR A 41 12.22 -5.84 11.94
C THR A 41 11.86 -6.35 10.54
N ALA A 42 11.59 -5.44 9.61
CA ALA A 42 11.25 -5.77 8.23
C ALA A 42 12.05 -4.94 7.24
N LEU A 43 12.23 -5.47 6.03
CA LEU A 43 12.65 -4.67 4.88
C LEU A 43 11.47 -3.81 4.43
N PHE A 44 11.70 -2.50 4.33
CA PHE A 44 10.74 -1.55 3.80
C PHE A 44 11.14 -1.12 2.39
N ILE A 45 10.18 -1.15 1.47
CA ILE A 45 10.36 -0.67 0.10
C ILE A 45 9.82 0.75 -0.01
N ASP A 46 10.71 1.72 -0.15
CA ASP A 46 10.34 3.07 -0.58
C ASP A 46 9.95 3.03 -2.06
N THR A 47 8.64 2.97 -2.35
CA THR A 47 8.11 2.61 -3.67
C THR A 47 8.62 3.48 -4.82
N PRO A 48 8.62 4.84 -4.73
CA PRO A 48 9.18 5.67 -5.79
C PRO A 48 10.66 5.37 -6.08
N VAL A 49 11.48 5.26 -5.03
CA VAL A 49 12.92 4.98 -5.17
C VAL A 49 13.16 3.60 -5.80
N PHE A 50 12.41 2.60 -5.35
CA PHE A 50 12.55 1.24 -5.86
C PHE A 50 12.11 1.12 -7.33
N LEU A 51 10.99 1.73 -7.70
CA LEU A 51 10.50 1.69 -9.09
C LEU A 51 11.43 2.46 -10.03
N ASP A 52 11.95 3.63 -9.62
CA ASP A 52 12.94 4.37 -10.41
C ASP A 52 14.20 3.54 -10.66
N ARG A 53 14.68 2.84 -9.62
CA ARG A 53 15.82 1.94 -9.74
C ARG A 53 15.54 0.76 -10.67
N LEU A 54 14.39 0.11 -10.50
CA LEU A 54 13.99 -1.02 -11.33
C LEU A 54 13.90 -0.63 -12.80
N LEU A 55 13.31 0.53 -13.10
CA LEU A 55 13.26 1.08 -14.46
C LEU A 55 14.65 1.35 -15.03
N ALA A 56 15.57 1.90 -14.23
CA ALA A 56 16.95 2.13 -14.64
C ALA A 56 17.68 0.83 -14.96
N ASP A 57 17.54 -0.20 -14.12
CA ASP A 57 18.16 -1.51 -14.32
C ASP A 57 17.63 -2.19 -15.59
N LEU A 58 16.30 -2.12 -15.83
CA LEU A 58 15.69 -2.66 -17.06
C LEU A 58 16.19 -1.94 -18.31
N ARG A 59 16.30 -0.60 -18.28
CA ARG A 59 16.87 0.17 -19.39
C ARG A 59 18.33 -0.20 -19.65
N ALA A 60 19.13 -0.36 -18.59
CA ALA A 60 20.52 -0.77 -18.70
C ALA A 60 20.67 -2.19 -19.27
N ALA A 61 19.70 -3.07 -19.01
CA ALA A 61 19.60 -4.41 -19.60
C ALA A 61 19.10 -4.40 -21.07
N GLY A 62 18.80 -3.23 -21.64
CA GLY A 62 18.33 -3.09 -23.02
C GLY A 62 16.83 -3.30 -23.22
N VAL A 63 16.03 -3.27 -22.14
CA VAL A 63 14.56 -3.36 -22.24
C VAL A 63 14.01 -2.08 -22.86
N GLU A 64 13.24 -2.22 -23.93
CA GLU A 64 12.51 -1.14 -24.56
C GLU A 64 11.21 -0.85 -23.82
N PHE A 65 10.91 0.43 -23.59
CA PHE A 65 9.67 0.88 -22.97
C PHE A 65 8.80 1.57 -24.02
N VAL A 66 7.63 0.99 -24.28
CA VAL A 66 6.65 1.52 -25.24
C VAL A 66 5.38 1.91 -24.49
N GLU A 67 5.00 3.18 -24.61
CA GLU A 67 3.71 3.64 -24.09
C GLU A 67 2.60 3.25 -25.08
N ARG A 68 1.67 2.41 -24.64
CA ARG A 68 0.54 1.93 -25.44
C ARG A 68 -0.64 1.59 -24.54
N ALA A 69 -1.85 1.95 -24.97
CA ALA A 69 -3.08 1.58 -24.29
C ALA A 69 -3.75 0.37 -24.97
N PHE A 70 -4.30 -0.53 -24.16
CA PHE A 70 -5.08 -1.68 -24.59
C PHE A 70 -6.45 -1.64 -23.91
N HIS A 71 -7.51 -1.86 -24.68
CA HIS A 71 -8.91 -1.79 -24.25
C HIS A 71 -9.64 -3.12 -24.47
N ARG A 72 -9.03 -4.08 -25.19
CA ARG A 72 -9.59 -5.39 -25.47
C ARG A 72 -8.49 -6.42 -25.76
N ALA A 73 -8.77 -7.67 -25.43
CA ALA A 73 -7.83 -8.79 -25.54
C ALA A 73 -7.21 -8.96 -26.94
N GLU A 74 -7.96 -8.72 -28.02
CA GLU A 74 -7.43 -8.99 -29.37
C GLU A 74 -6.34 -7.99 -29.75
N GLN A 75 -6.32 -6.77 -29.18
CA GLN A 75 -5.21 -5.83 -29.40
C GLN A 75 -3.89 -6.35 -28.83
N ILE A 76 -3.95 -7.22 -27.81
CA ILE A 76 -2.77 -7.92 -27.28
C ILE A 76 -2.47 -9.16 -28.14
N ALA A 77 -3.48 -9.86 -28.63
CA ALA A 77 -3.27 -11.00 -29.53
C ALA A 77 -2.65 -10.60 -30.88
N ASP A 78 -2.87 -9.36 -31.33
CA ASP A 78 -2.30 -8.79 -32.56
C ASP A 78 -0.82 -8.38 -32.40
N LEU A 79 -0.26 -8.49 -31.19
CA LEU A 79 1.15 -8.20 -30.93
C LEU A 79 2.07 -9.22 -31.63
N PRO A 80 3.18 -8.78 -32.25
CA PRO A 80 4.12 -9.67 -32.93
C PRO A 80 4.96 -10.52 -31.95
N GLU A 81 5.01 -10.15 -30.67
CA GLU A 81 5.80 -10.84 -29.66
C GLU A 81 5.28 -12.27 -29.41
N PRO A 82 6.18 -13.28 -29.32
CA PRO A 82 5.77 -14.69 -29.21
C PRO A 82 5.21 -15.07 -27.84
N ALA A 83 5.38 -14.21 -26.84
CA ALA A 83 4.91 -14.42 -25.48
C ALA A 83 4.55 -13.08 -24.83
N VAL A 84 3.47 -13.10 -24.04
CA VAL A 84 2.99 -11.92 -23.29
C VAL A 84 2.88 -12.29 -21.82
N VAL A 85 3.46 -11.45 -20.95
CA VAL A 85 3.25 -11.51 -19.51
C VAL A 85 2.26 -10.42 -19.12
N ASN A 86 1.06 -10.81 -18.68
CA ASN A 86 0.00 -9.88 -18.31
C ASN A 86 0.20 -9.35 -16.88
N CYS A 87 0.52 -8.06 -16.77
CA CYS A 87 0.66 -7.32 -15.50
C CYS A 87 -0.30 -6.13 -15.40
N LEU A 88 -1.50 -6.20 -16.01
CA LEU A 88 -2.44 -5.07 -16.10
C LEU A 88 -3.13 -4.68 -14.79
N GLY A 89 -3.00 -5.50 -13.73
CA GLY A 89 -3.68 -5.28 -12.45
C GLY A 89 -5.18 -5.08 -12.64
N LEU A 90 -5.74 -4.02 -12.04
CA LEU A 90 -7.17 -3.68 -12.17
C LEU A 90 -7.62 -3.46 -13.63
N GLY A 91 -6.71 -3.08 -14.54
CA GLY A 91 -6.99 -2.94 -15.97
C GLY A 91 -7.36 -4.24 -16.67
N ALA A 92 -7.04 -5.40 -16.08
CA ALA A 92 -7.46 -6.69 -16.61
C ALA A 92 -8.99 -6.84 -16.68
N ARG A 93 -9.73 -6.11 -15.83
CA ARG A 93 -11.19 -6.06 -15.87
C ARG A 93 -11.71 -5.61 -17.24
N GLU A 94 -11.14 -4.56 -17.80
CA GLU A 94 -11.54 -4.01 -19.11
C GLU A 94 -11.04 -4.90 -20.24
N VAL A 95 -9.75 -5.25 -20.24
CA VAL A 95 -9.11 -5.94 -21.36
C VAL A 95 -9.56 -7.40 -21.49
N TRP A 96 -9.75 -8.10 -20.38
CA TRP A 96 -10.05 -9.54 -20.34
C TRP A 96 -11.47 -9.86 -19.87
N ASN A 97 -12.30 -8.85 -19.62
CA ASN A 97 -13.62 -9.02 -18.99
C ASN A 97 -13.56 -9.77 -17.65
N ASP A 98 -12.48 -9.59 -16.89
CA ASP A 98 -12.30 -10.25 -15.60
C ASP A 98 -13.15 -9.56 -14.51
N ALA A 99 -14.37 -10.06 -14.32
CA ALA A 99 -15.31 -9.56 -13.32
C ALA A 99 -14.87 -9.83 -11.87
N ALA A 100 -13.83 -10.64 -11.63
CA ALA A 100 -13.28 -10.83 -10.29
C ALA A 100 -12.36 -9.67 -9.87
N MET A 101 -11.89 -8.85 -10.81
CA MET A 101 -11.09 -7.66 -10.51
C MET A 101 -11.99 -6.53 -9.99
N LEU A 102 -11.99 -6.35 -8.67
CA LEU A 102 -12.75 -5.31 -7.98
C LEU A 102 -11.82 -4.22 -7.43
N PRO A 103 -12.17 -2.93 -7.60
CA PRO A 103 -11.40 -1.84 -7.03
C PRO A 103 -11.56 -1.81 -5.51
N VAL A 104 -10.47 -1.51 -4.82
CA VAL A 104 -10.50 -1.12 -3.41
C VAL A 104 -9.79 0.22 -3.31
N ARG A 105 -10.56 1.29 -3.13
CA ARG A 105 -10.01 2.64 -3.04
C ARG A 105 -9.43 2.88 -1.66
N GLY A 106 -8.19 3.37 -1.64
CA GLY A 106 -7.47 3.79 -0.44
C GLY A 106 -6.92 5.20 -0.61
N HIS A 107 -7.19 6.06 0.36
CA HIS A 107 -6.62 7.41 0.42
C HIS A 107 -5.33 7.42 1.24
N LEU A 108 -4.34 8.14 0.72
CA LEU A 108 -3.06 8.40 1.36
C LEU A 108 -2.85 9.90 1.50
N ILE A 109 -2.24 10.31 2.61
CA ILE A 109 -1.80 11.68 2.82
C ILE A 109 -0.29 11.67 2.96
N HIS A 110 0.37 12.53 2.19
CA HIS A 110 1.80 12.75 2.29
C HIS A 110 2.03 13.97 3.17
N VAL A 111 2.65 13.78 4.34
CA VAL A 111 3.11 14.88 5.19
C VAL A 111 4.63 15.00 5.10
N ARG A 112 5.17 16.10 5.64
CA ARG A 112 6.61 16.35 5.64
C ARG A 112 7.38 15.16 6.23
N PRO A 113 8.52 14.75 5.63
CA PRO A 113 9.40 13.75 6.23
C PRO A 113 9.75 14.08 7.68
N GLN A 114 9.91 13.03 8.48
CA GLN A 114 10.29 13.10 9.88
C GLN A 114 11.33 12.00 10.15
N PRO A 115 12.23 12.16 11.12
CA PRO A 115 13.24 11.17 11.46
C PRO A 115 12.61 9.99 12.25
N ILE A 116 11.67 9.30 11.61
CA ILE A 116 10.97 8.13 12.15
C ILE A 116 11.54 6.88 11.49
N ASP A 117 11.90 5.89 12.31
CA ASP A 117 12.55 4.64 11.93
C ASP A 117 11.63 3.41 12.04
N TYR A 118 10.33 3.62 12.27
CA TYR A 118 9.36 2.55 12.43
C TYR A 118 8.12 2.74 11.56
N ILE A 119 7.47 1.62 11.29
CA ILE A 119 6.15 1.54 10.65
C ILE A 119 5.16 1.14 11.73
N TYR A 120 3.93 1.63 11.64
CA TYR A 120 2.84 1.03 12.39
C TYR A 120 1.65 0.76 11.47
N HIS A 121 0.88 -0.25 11.87
CA HIS A 121 -0.34 -0.65 11.20
C HIS A 121 -1.35 -1.15 12.24
N ALA A 122 -2.44 -0.42 12.41
CA ALA A 122 -3.55 -0.76 13.30
C ALA A 122 -4.86 -0.63 12.52
N HIS A 123 -5.42 -1.77 12.10
CA HIS A 123 -6.56 -1.82 11.17
C HIS A 123 -6.30 -0.98 9.90
N TYR A 124 -7.20 -0.05 9.56
CA TYR A 124 -7.03 0.88 8.43
C TYR A 124 -6.28 2.17 8.81
N THR A 125 -5.47 2.14 9.87
CA THR A 125 -4.61 3.27 10.26
C THR A 125 -3.17 2.82 10.19
N TYR A 126 -2.40 3.38 9.27
CA TYR A 126 -1.01 3.00 9.05
C TYR A 126 -0.14 4.21 8.69
N MET A 127 1.15 4.08 8.97
CA MET A 127 2.16 5.09 8.70
C MET A 127 3.41 4.45 8.14
N PHE A 128 3.93 5.01 7.05
CA PHE A 128 5.16 4.56 6.39
C PHE A 128 6.14 5.73 6.23
N PRO A 129 7.32 5.70 6.88
CA PRO A 129 8.35 6.71 6.65
C PRO A 129 9.06 6.46 5.32
N ARG A 130 8.95 7.40 4.38
CA ARG A 130 9.73 7.43 3.13
C ARG A 130 10.73 8.59 3.18
N ALA A 131 11.75 8.53 2.35
CA ALA A 131 12.75 9.61 2.27
C ALA A 131 12.11 10.95 1.86
N SER A 132 11.10 10.91 0.99
CA SER A 132 10.44 12.09 0.42
C SER A 132 9.18 12.53 1.17
N ALA A 133 8.55 11.65 1.96
CA ALA A 133 7.36 11.97 2.74
C ALA A 133 7.16 10.99 3.89
N LEU A 134 6.48 11.43 4.96
CA LEU A 134 5.82 10.50 5.86
C LEU A 134 4.42 10.23 5.28
N VAL A 135 4.14 8.98 4.91
CA VAL A 135 2.86 8.58 4.33
C VAL A 135 1.95 8.10 5.45
N VAL A 136 0.77 8.71 5.57
CA VAL A 136 -0.25 8.32 6.53
C VAL A 136 -1.53 7.91 5.80
N GLY A 137 -2.11 6.78 6.23
CA GLY A 137 -3.39 6.29 5.74
C GLY A 137 -4.24 5.71 6.87
N GLY A 138 -5.44 5.25 6.62
CA GLY A 138 -6.02 5.05 5.30
C GLY A 138 -7.53 4.92 5.32
N SER A 139 -8.03 4.57 4.14
CA SER A 139 -9.42 4.20 3.89
C SER A 139 -9.44 2.85 3.18
N TYR A 140 -10.61 2.22 3.19
CA TYR A 140 -10.87 0.98 2.46
C TYR A 140 -12.30 1.07 1.94
N GLU A 141 -12.42 1.26 0.63
CA GLU A 141 -13.71 1.44 -0.03
C GLU A 141 -13.79 0.47 -1.21
N GLU A 142 -14.40 -0.68 -0.96
CA GLU A 142 -14.62 -1.72 -1.96
C GLU A 142 -15.64 -1.26 -3.01
N GLY A 143 -15.36 -1.51 -4.28
CA GLY A 143 -16.24 -1.16 -5.40
C GLY A 143 -16.24 0.31 -5.80
N VAL A 144 -15.46 1.18 -5.12
CA VAL A 144 -15.40 2.60 -5.45
C VAL A 144 -14.28 2.86 -6.46
N GLU A 145 -14.65 3.38 -7.64
CA GLU A 145 -13.71 3.66 -8.74
C GLU A 145 -13.27 5.12 -8.83
N ASP A 146 -14.03 6.04 -8.23
CA ASP A 146 -13.77 7.47 -8.33
C ASP A 146 -12.38 7.79 -7.75
N PRO A 147 -11.41 8.25 -8.57
CA PRO A 147 -10.05 8.50 -8.11
C PRO A 147 -9.93 9.83 -7.35
N ARG A 148 -10.98 10.64 -7.30
CA ARG A 148 -10.95 11.95 -6.64
C ARG A 148 -10.80 11.78 -5.14
N VAL A 149 -9.97 12.66 -4.58
CA VAL A 149 -9.78 12.78 -3.14
C VAL A 149 -11.09 13.24 -2.49
N ASP A 150 -11.53 12.51 -1.47
CA ASP A 150 -12.70 12.86 -0.67
C ASP A 150 -12.29 13.60 0.60
N GLU A 151 -12.88 14.78 0.83
CA GLU A 151 -12.56 15.64 1.96
C GLU A 151 -12.86 15.00 3.32
N SER A 152 -14.00 14.32 3.43
CA SER A 152 -14.40 13.66 4.67
C SER A 152 -13.42 12.55 5.05
N ILE A 153 -12.88 11.85 4.04
CA ILE A 153 -11.97 10.72 4.21
C ILE A 153 -10.58 11.20 4.66
N TRP A 154 -9.95 12.14 3.95
CA TRP A 154 -8.60 12.58 4.34
C TRP A 154 -8.61 13.31 5.68
N ARG A 155 -9.66 14.10 5.99
CA ARG A 155 -9.83 14.68 7.34
C ARG A 155 -9.99 13.61 8.40
N GLY A 156 -10.71 12.52 8.10
CA GLY A 156 -10.83 11.36 8.97
C GLY A 156 -9.50 10.66 9.22
N ILE A 157 -8.67 10.50 8.19
CA ILE A 157 -7.31 9.94 8.31
C ILE A 157 -6.47 10.82 9.23
N LEU A 158 -6.41 12.14 8.99
CA LEU A 158 -5.62 13.04 9.85
C LEU A 158 -6.08 12.99 11.31
N ARG A 159 -7.39 13.02 11.57
CA ARG A 159 -7.92 12.95 12.93
C ARG A 159 -7.48 11.66 13.64
N LYS A 160 -7.57 10.50 12.99
CA LYS A 160 -7.11 9.21 13.56
C LYS A 160 -5.62 9.25 13.88
N HIS A 161 -4.80 9.79 12.99
CA HIS A 161 -3.35 9.93 13.21
C HIS A 161 -3.01 10.90 14.35
N ARG A 162 -3.70 12.04 14.43
CA ARG A 162 -3.57 12.99 15.54
C ARG A 162 -3.91 12.33 16.88
N GLN A 163 -5.02 11.59 16.93
CA GLN A 163 -5.42 10.85 18.12
C GLN A 163 -4.42 9.73 18.49
N ALA A 164 -3.91 8.97 17.52
CA ALA A 164 -2.87 7.96 17.74
C ALA A 164 -1.63 8.54 18.43
N HIS A 165 -1.26 9.76 18.07
CA HIS A 165 -0.04 10.43 18.54
C HIS A 165 -0.29 11.47 19.64
N GLY A 166 -1.51 11.57 20.19
CA GLY A 166 -1.84 12.53 21.25
C GLY A 166 -1.67 14.00 20.84
N ILE A 167 -1.92 14.32 19.56
CA ILE A 167 -1.84 15.68 19.02
C ILE A 167 -3.25 16.30 19.10
N ASP A 168 -3.43 17.32 19.94
CA ASP A 168 -4.72 18.01 20.11
C ASP A 168 -5.07 18.89 18.90
N ASP A 169 -6.34 18.88 18.48
CA ASP A 169 -6.92 19.79 17.49
C ASP A 169 -7.00 21.21 18.06
N SER A 170 -5.92 21.99 17.93
CA SER A 170 -5.90 23.44 18.15
C SER A 170 -6.06 24.21 16.84
#